data_AF-A0A378AGL9-F1
#
_entry.id   AF-A0A378AGL9-F1
#
_cell.length_a   1.000
_cell.length_b   1.000
_cell.length_c   1.000
_cell.angle_alpha   90.00
_cell.angle_beta   90.00
_cell.angle_gamma   90.00
#
_symmetry.space_group_name_H-M   'P 1'
#
loop_
_entity.id
_entity.type
_entity.pdbx_description
1 polymer ?
#
loop_
_entity_poly.entity_id
_entity_poly.type
_entity_poly.pdbx_seq_one_letter_code
_entity_poly.pdbx_strand_id
1 'polypeptide(L)'
;MGTKNLLGITTSVHCVAGVVDYVVKIIERDLLPNYPNVDGVVGLNHLYGCGVAINAPAAVVPIRTIHNIALNPNFGGEVMVIGLGCEKLQPERLLQGTEDVKSIPVDSASIGQPAG
;
A
#
# COMPACT_ATOMS: atom_id res chain seq x y z
N MET A 1 -7.08 20.07 -16.74
CA MET A 1 -8.45 20.10 -16.16
C MET A 1 -8.87 18.66 -15.88
N GLY A 2 -9.35 18.37 -14.67
CA GLY A 2 -10.00 17.08 -14.36
C GLY A 2 -11.45 17.07 -14.85
N THR A 3 -11.94 15.90 -15.22
CA THR A 3 -13.31 15.66 -15.72
C THR A 3 -14.18 14.88 -14.74
N LYS A 4 -13.55 14.29 -13.72
CA LYS A 4 -14.18 13.58 -12.62
C LYS A 4 -13.51 13.97 -11.30
N ASN A 5 -14.23 13.84 -10.20
CA ASN A 5 -13.74 13.98 -8.83
C ASN A 5 -13.63 12.59 -8.18
N LEU A 6 -12.47 11.95 -8.32
CA LEU A 6 -12.19 10.60 -7.84
C LEU A 6 -11.26 10.62 -6.63
N LEU A 7 -11.48 9.70 -5.69
CA LEU A 7 -10.50 9.40 -4.65
C LEU A 7 -9.53 8.32 -5.16
N GLY A 8 -8.25 8.65 -5.31
CA GLY A 8 -7.20 7.68 -5.61
C GLY A 8 -6.60 7.09 -4.34
N ILE A 9 -6.51 5.75 -4.25
CA ILE A 9 -5.87 5.04 -3.13
C ILE A 9 -4.75 4.18 -3.67
N THR A 10 -3.51 4.43 -3.27
CA THR A 10 -2.34 3.63 -3.66
C THR A 10 -1.73 2.97 -2.43
N THR A 11 -0.85 2.00 -2.66
CA THR A 11 0.02 1.46 -1.62
C THR A 11 1.48 1.72 -1.96
N SER A 12 2.36 1.69 -0.96
CA SER A 12 3.80 1.79 -1.14
C SER A 12 4.42 0.47 -1.61
N VAL A 13 3.80 -0.67 -1.29
CA VAL A 13 4.38 -2.01 -1.48
C VAL A 13 3.31 -3.01 -1.87
N HIS A 14 3.69 -3.99 -2.69
CA HIS A 14 2.71 -4.94 -3.21
C HIS A 14 2.00 -5.79 -2.13
N CYS A 15 2.65 -6.04 -0.99
CA CYS A 15 2.10 -6.86 0.11
C CYS A 15 0.74 -6.36 0.66
N VAL A 16 0.40 -5.09 0.40
CA VAL A 16 -0.78 -4.41 0.92
C VAL A 16 -1.90 -4.28 -0.13
N ALA A 17 -1.67 -4.72 -1.37
CA ALA A 17 -2.61 -4.53 -2.49
C ALA A 17 -4.02 -5.10 -2.20
N GLY A 18 -4.11 -6.27 -1.56
CA GLY A 18 -5.40 -6.85 -1.18
C GLY A 18 -6.19 -6.04 -0.14
N VAL A 19 -5.50 -5.28 0.71
CA VAL A 19 -6.15 -4.39 1.67
C VAL A 19 -6.64 -3.11 0.99
N VAL A 20 -5.91 -2.60 -0.01
CA VAL A 20 -6.40 -1.49 -0.84
C VAL A 20 -7.72 -1.87 -1.51
N ASP A 21 -7.80 -3.03 -2.15
CA ASP A 21 -9.04 -3.49 -2.82
C ASP A 21 -10.20 -3.66 -1.83
N TYR A 22 -9.91 -4.12 -0.62
CA TYR A 22 -10.91 -4.27 0.43
C TYR A 22 -11.43 -2.91 0.93
N VAL A 23 -10.52 -1.96 1.17
CA VAL A 23 -10.85 -0.60 1.60
C VAL A 23 -11.67 0.12 0.52
N VAL A 24 -11.31 -0.02 -0.76
CA VAL A 24 -12.08 0.53 -1.89
C VAL A 24 -13.53 0.06 -1.83
N LYS A 25 -13.78 -1.24 -1.67
CA LYS A 25 -15.14 -1.80 -1.58
C LYS A 25 -15.94 -1.26 -0.39
N ILE A 26 -15.29 -1.09 0.77
CA ILE A 26 -15.94 -0.50 1.95
C ILE A 26 -16.29 0.97 1.66
N ILE A 27 -15.38 1.72 1.06
CA ILE A 27 -15.61 3.13 0.72
C ILE A 27 -16.78 3.25 -0.26
N GLU A 28 -16.81 2.44 -1.32
CA GLU A 28 -17.91 2.45 -2.30
C GLU A 28 -19.27 2.15 -1.65
N ARG A 29 -19.32 1.19 -0.72
CA ARG A 29 -20.57 0.75 -0.09
C ARG A 29 -21.05 1.71 1.01
N ASP A 30 -20.14 2.12 1.90
CA ASP A 30 -20.51 2.72 3.19
C ASP A 30 -20.27 4.24 3.23
N LEU A 31 -19.25 4.73 2.52
CA LEU A 31 -18.84 6.13 2.57
C LEU A 31 -19.35 6.92 1.37
N LEU A 32 -19.16 6.41 0.15
CA LEU A 32 -19.47 7.11 -1.09
C LEU A 32 -20.93 7.62 -1.19
N PRO A 33 -21.96 6.90 -0.69
CA PRO A 33 -23.33 7.43 -0.65
C PRO A 33 -23.50 8.73 0.14
N ASN A 34 -22.62 9.00 1.10
CA ASN A 34 -22.64 10.22 1.92
C ASN A 34 -21.93 11.41 1.25
N TYR A 35 -21.21 11.18 0.14
CA TYR A 35 -20.42 12.20 -0.57
C TYR A 35 -20.88 12.32 -2.03
N PRO A 36 -22.02 12.98 -2.31
CA PRO A 36 -22.61 13.02 -3.65
C PRO A 36 -21.78 13.80 -4.69
N ASN A 37 -20.80 14.58 -4.24
CA ASN A 37 -19.89 15.33 -5.12
C ASN A 37 -18.64 14.53 -5.53
N VAL A 38 -18.49 13.28 -5.04
CA VAL A 38 -17.36 12.39 -5.37
C VAL A 38 -17.87 11.33 -6.35
N ASP A 39 -17.25 11.24 -7.52
CA ASP A 39 -17.68 10.35 -8.61
C ASP A 39 -17.34 8.88 -8.36
N GLY A 40 -16.40 8.61 -7.45
CA GLY A 40 -15.95 7.26 -7.13
C GLY A 40 -14.60 7.20 -6.44
N VAL A 41 -14.15 5.98 -6.20
CA VAL A 41 -12.85 5.66 -5.59
C VAL A 41 -12.13 4.64 -6.48
N VAL A 42 -10.81 4.77 -6.61
CA VAL A 42 -9.99 3.90 -7.47
C VAL A 42 -8.74 3.43 -6.70
N GLY A 43 -8.55 2.12 -6.64
CA GLY A 43 -7.32 1.50 -6.14
C GLY A 43 -6.21 1.48 -7.20
N LEU A 44 -5.04 1.99 -6.85
CA LEU A 44 -3.84 2.06 -7.68
C LEU A 44 -2.82 1.04 -7.17
N ASN A 45 -3.05 -0.24 -7.49
CA ASN A 45 -2.14 -1.31 -7.10
C ASN A 45 -0.95 -1.40 -8.06
N HIS A 46 0.21 -1.75 -7.51
CA HIS A 46 1.40 -2.02 -8.31
C HIS A 46 2.20 -3.19 -7.76
N LEU A 47 2.95 -3.85 -8.65
CA LEU A 47 3.85 -4.96 -8.30
C LEU A 47 5.21 -4.48 -7.76
N TYR A 48 5.44 -3.16 -7.73
CA TYR A 48 6.67 -2.55 -7.24
C TYR A 48 6.71 -2.55 -5.70
N GLY A 49 7.87 -2.80 -5.09
CA GLY A 49 8.00 -3.08 -3.64
C GLY A 49 9.08 -4.13 -3.37
N CYS A 50 9.29 -4.61 -2.14
CA CYS A 50 10.56 -5.23 -1.71
C CYS A 50 11.20 -6.39 -2.45
N GLY A 51 10.53 -7.03 -3.40
CA GLY A 51 11.18 -7.98 -4.29
C GLY A 51 11.86 -7.34 -5.49
N VAL A 52 11.47 -6.12 -5.85
CA VAL A 52 11.98 -5.42 -7.03
C VAL A 52 13.23 -4.64 -6.63
N ALA A 53 14.27 -4.69 -7.46
CA ALA A 53 15.47 -3.91 -7.23
C ALA A 53 15.14 -2.42 -7.39
N ILE A 54 14.75 -1.77 -6.28
CA ILE A 54 14.25 -0.39 -6.29
C ILE A 54 15.31 0.60 -6.80
N ASN A 55 16.59 0.21 -6.71
CA ASN A 55 17.75 0.97 -7.15
C ASN A 55 18.33 0.48 -8.50
N ALA A 56 17.68 -0.47 -9.19
CA ALA A 56 18.17 -0.91 -10.50
C ALA A 56 18.00 0.21 -11.54
N PRO A 57 18.85 0.30 -12.57
CA PRO A 57 18.77 1.36 -13.59
C PRO A 57 17.40 1.47 -14.28
N ALA A 58 16.66 0.36 -14.40
CA ALA A 58 15.33 0.32 -15.02
C ALA A 58 14.16 0.67 -14.08
N ALA A 59 14.42 0.81 -12.77
CA ALA A 59 13.42 1.15 -11.74
C ALA A 59 12.68 2.47 -12.00
N VAL A 60 13.30 3.38 -12.75
CA VAL A 60 12.75 4.71 -13.05
C VAL A 60 11.41 4.64 -13.80
N VAL A 61 11.21 3.62 -14.64
CA VAL A 61 10.00 3.50 -15.47
C VAL A 61 8.76 3.22 -14.60
N PRO A 62 8.70 2.12 -13.81
CA PRO A 62 7.53 1.85 -12.97
C PRO A 62 7.29 2.94 -11.92
N ILE A 63 8.34 3.48 -11.28
CA ILE A 63 8.20 4.59 -10.31
C ILE A 63 7.53 5.80 -10.98
N ARG A 64 8.04 6.23 -12.14
CA ARG A 64 7.50 7.38 -12.88
C ARG A 64 6.06 7.12 -13.34
N THR A 65 5.73 5.90 -13.75
CA THR A 65 4.36 5.55 -14.14
C THR A 65 3.40 5.68 -12.96
N ILE A 66 3.70 5.09 -11.81
CA ILE A 66 2.84 5.17 -10.61
C ILE A 66 2.69 6.62 -10.16
N HIS A 67 3.79 7.38 -10.13
CA HIS A 67 3.79 8.79 -9.78
C HIS A 67 2.90 9.62 -10.71
N ASN A 68 3.01 9.43 -12.03
CA ASN A 68 2.22 10.18 -13.00
C ASN A 68 0.73 9.79 -12.98
N ILE A 69 0.41 8.54 -12.66
CA ILE A 69 -0.99 8.12 -12.46
C ILE A 69 -1.56 8.83 -11.24
N ALA A 70 -0.82 8.91 -10.12
CA ALA A 70 -1.23 9.64 -8.93
C ALA A 70 -1.45 11.15 -9.19
N LEU A 71 -0.72 11.74 -10.14
CA LEU A 71 -0.88 13.14 -10.56
C LEU A 71 -2.02 13.36 -11.58
N ASN A 72 -2.85 12.35 -11.87
CA ASN A 72 -3.98 12.53 -12.78
C ASN A 72 -4.92 13.63 -12.23
N PRO A 73 -5.31 14.66 -13.03
CA PRO A 73 -6.18 15.73 -12.58
C PRO A 73 -7.55 15.29 -12.05
N ASN A 74 -8.00 14.07 -12.37
CA ASN A 74 -9.24 13.50 -11.83
C ASN A 74 -9.14 13.12 -10.34
N PHE A 75 -7.94 13.06 -9.77
CA PHE A 75 -7.72 12.83 -8.34
C PHE A 75 -7.66 14.14 -7.53
N GLY A 76 -7.95 15.29 -8.14
CA GLY A 76 -7.98 16.57 -7.43
C GLY A 76 -6.61 17.05 -6.93
N GLY A 77 -5.52 16.41 -7.35
CA GLY A 77 -4.16 16.73 -6.91
C GLY A 77 -3.74 16.02 -5.61
N GLU A 78 -4.59 15.15 -5.06
CA GLU A 78 -4.34 14.44 -3.80
C GLU A 78 -4.62 12.93 -3.97
N VAL A 79 -3.79 12.09 -3.35
CA VAL A 79 -4.01 10.62 -3.30
C VAL A 79 -3.75 10.10 -1.89
N MET A 80 -4.49 9.08 -1.48
CA MET A 80 -4.27 8.40 -0.20
C MET A 80 -3.28 7.25 -0.38
N VAL A 81 -2.30 7.13 0.52
CA VAL A 81 -1.31 6.04 0.51
C VAL A 81 -1.50 5.14 1.74
N ILE A 82 -1.68 3.84 1.53
CA ILE A 82 -1.85 2.82 2.59
C ILE A 82 -0.58 1.96 2.70
N GLY A 83 -0.14 1.66 3.93
CA GLY A 83 1.01 0.79 4.18
C GLY A 83 0.92 0.00 5.49
N LEU A 84 0.80 -1.33 5.38
CA LEU A 84 0.72 -2.30 6.49
C LEU A 84 2.09 -2.75 7.03
N GLY A 85 3.20 -2.24 6.50
CA GLY A 85 4.57 -2.70 6.79
C GLY A 85 4.92 -4.05 6.14
N CYS A 86 5.98 -4.73 6.59
CA CYS A 86 7.31 -4.56 5.99
C CYS A 86 7.65 -5.78 5.14
N GLU A 87 8.00 -5.51 3.90
CA GLU A 87 8.15 -6.46 2.82
C GLU A 87 9.63 -6.92 2.66
N LYS A 88 10.54 -6.43 3.52
CA LYS A 88 11.97 -6.83 3.59
C LYS A 88 12.39 -7.46 4.91
N LEU A 89 11.65 -7.23 5.99
CA LEU A 89 12.06 -7.60 7.33
C LEU A 89 10.88 -8.13 8.12
N GLN A 90 10.69 -9.43 8.03
CA GLN A 90 9.64 -10.13 8.77
C GLN A 90 10.03 -10.29 10.26
N PRO A 91 9.05 -10.33 11.17
CA PRO A 91 9.30 -10.47 12.61
C PRO A 91 10.19 -11.66 12.97
N GLU A 92 10.12 -12.75 12.23
CA GLU A 92 10.85 -13.99 12.48
C GLU A 92 12.35 -13.85 12.23
N ARG A 93 12.75 -12.97 11.29
CA ARG A 93 14.16 -12.58 11.10
C ARG A 93 14.73 -11.81 12.28
N LEU A 94 13.85 -11.29 13.13
CA LEU A 94 14.14 -10.54 14.35
C LEU A 94 14.07 -11.44 15.59
N LEU A 95 13.29 -12.53 15.52
CA LEU A 95 13.08 -13.47 16.63
C LEU A 95 14.13 -14.59 16.64
N GLN A 96 14.71 -14.96 15.49
CA GLN A 96 15.83 -15.90 15.43
C GLN A 96 17.15 -15.22 15.83
N GLY A 97 17.87 -15.88 16.73
CA GLY A 97 19.23 -15.49 17.07
C GLY A 97 20.23 -15.86 15.97
N THR A 98 21.35 -15.15 15.91
CA THR A 98 22.53 -15.51 15.10
C THR A 98 23.61 -16.12 16.01
N GLU A 99 24.76 -16.54 15.47
CA GLU A 99 25.85 -17.12 16.30
C GLU A 99 26.28 -16.19 17.45
N ASP A 100 26.12 -14.88 17.27
CA ASP A 100 26.52 -13.84 18.23
C ASP A 100 25.35 -13.28 19.06
N VAL A 101 24.10 -13.67 18.77
CA VAL A 101 22.89 -13.07 19.35
C VAL A 101 21.87 -14.14 19.72
N LYS A 102 21.39 -14.15 20.96
CA LYS A 102 20.40 -15.13 21.42
C LYS A 102 19.00 -14.85 20.85
N SER A 103 18.25 -15.91 20.57
CA SER A 103 16.86 -15.83 20.11
C SER A 103 15.93 -15.20 21.14
N ILE A 104 14.91 -14.49 20.67
CA ILE A 104 13.87 -13.88 21.50
C ILE A 104 12.73 -14.89 21.69
N PRO A 105 12.47 -15.38 22.91
CA PRO A 105 11.34 -16.26 23.16
C PRO A 105 10.04 -15.46 23.12
N VAL A 106 9.06 -15.94 22.36
CA VAL A 106 7.72 -15.36 22.27
C VAL A 106 6.69 -16.44 22.60
N ASP A 107 5.74 -16.09 23.48
CA ASP A 107 4.56 -16.93 23.72
C ASP A 107 3.71 -17.01 22.45
N SER A 108 3.18 -18.21 22.16
CA SER A 108 2.48 -18.53 20.92
C SER A 108 1.19 -17.71 20.67
N ALA A 109 0.75 -16.89 21.63
CA ALA A 109 -0.40 -15.98 21.53
C ALA A 109 -0.04 -14.54 21.08
N SER A 110 1.25 -14.21 20.99
CA SER A 110 1.73 -12.83 20.80
C SER A 110 1.94 -12.40 19.34
N ILE A 111 1.76 -13.32 18.38
CA ILE A 111 1.89 -13.01 16.94
C ILE A 111 0.49 -12.92 16.31
N GLY A 112 -0.09 -11.73 16.45
CA GLY A 112 -1.06 -11.13 15.53
C GLY A 112 -0.69 -9.64 15.44
N GLN A 113 -0.93 -8.86 14.39
CA GLN A 113 -1.86 -8.91 13.27
C GLN A 113 -1.30 -7.94 12.19
N PRO A 114 -1.45 -8.19 10.87
CA PRO A 114 -1.18 -7.15 9.88
C PRO A 114 -2.33 -6.11 9.89
N ALA A 115 -2.03 -4.90 10.37
CA ALA A 115 -2.90 -3.73 10.39
C ALA A 115 -2.10 -2.48 9.95
N GLY A 116 -2.74 -1.52 9.28
CA GLY A 116 -2.09 -0.44 8.50
C GLY A 116 -2.73 -0.25 7.13
#